data_AF-A0A0W0YB03-F1
#
_entry.id   AF-A0A0W0YB03-F1
#
_cell.length_a   1.000
_cell.length_b   1.000
_cell.length_c   1.000
_cell.angle_alpha   90.00
_cell.angle_beta   90.00
_cell.angle_gamma   90.00
#
_symmetry.space_group_name_H-M   'P 1'
#
loop_
_entity.id
_entity.type
_entity.pdbx_description
1 polymer ?
#
loop_
_entity_poly.entity_id
_entity_poly.type
_entity_poly.pdbx_seq_one_letter_code
_entity_poly.pdbx_strand_id
1 'polypeptide(L)'
;MINRSSPDASPKQVFTVEEIKLLDQLIKTKLQEEKTESLASYLIKTARLGGYLARKSDPPPGFIVIWREFLKLADILHRYLLGKNTYG
;
A
#
# COMPACT_ATOMS: atom_id res chain seq x y z
N MET A 1 -13.35 5.29 -9.00
CA MET A 1 -12.04 4.98 -8.39
C MET A 1 -11.09 4.55 -9.48
N ILE A 2 -9.94 5.21 -9.59
CA ILE A 2 -8.91 4.98 -10.62
C ILE A 2 -8.48 3.50 -10.74
N ASN A 3 -8.49 2.74 -9.64
CA ASN A 3 -8.20 1.31 -9.64
C ASN A 3 -9.18 0.45 -10.47
N ARG A 4 -10.44 0.88 -10.62
CA ARG A 4 -11.42 0.16 -11.47
C ARG A 4 -11.25 0.50 -12.95
N SER A 5 -10.77 1.71 -13.23
CA SER A 5 -10.61 2.22 -14.60
C SER A 5 -9.25 1.87 -15.19
N SER A 6 -8.22 1.71 -14.35
CA SER A 6 -6.84 1.42 -14.76
C SER A 6 -6.10 0.74 -13.59
N PRO A 7 -6.31 -0.57 -13.36
CA PRO A 7 -5.64 -1.30 -12.27
C PRO A 7 -4.12 -1.41 -12.47
N ASP A 8 -3.67 -1.42 -13.73
CA ASP A 8 -2.26 -1.52 -14.14
C ASP A 8 -1.55 -0.16 -14.18
N ALA A 9 -2.24 0.90 -13.73
CA ALA A 9 -1.67 2.22 -13.52
C ALA A 9 -0.42 2.17 -12.65
N SER A 10 0.50 3.12 -12.85
CA SER A 10 1.67 3.22 -11.99
C SER A 10 1.23 3.59 -10.56
N PRO A 11 1.73 2.92 -9.51
CA PRO A 11 1.42 3.26 -8.13
C PRO A 11 1.86 4.68 -7.76
N LYS A 12 2.84 5.25 -8.48
CA LYS A 12 3.30 6.63 -8.34
C LYS A 12 2.23 7.69 -8.64
N GLN A 13 1.10 7.31 -9.25
CA GLN A 13 -0.03 8.20 -9.48
C GLN A 13 -0.87 8.44 -8.21
N VAL A 14 -0.77 7.57 -7.22
CA VAL A 14 -1.56 7.63 -5.97
C VAL A 14 -0.67 7.67 -4.73
N PHE A 15 0.48 6.99 -4.77
CA PHE A 15 1.43 6.91 -3.67
C PHE A 15 2.70 7.69 -3.98
N THR A 16 3.26 8.29 -2.93
CA THR A 16 4.60 8.88 -2.93
C THR A 16 5.68 7.79 -2.93
N VAL A 17 6.91 8.18 -3.22
CA VAL A 17 8.06 7.25 -3.24
C VAL A 17 8.34 6.71 -1.83
N GLU A 18 8.14 7.53 -0.81
CA GLU A 18 8.32 7.20 0.60
C GLU A 18 7.27 6.20 1.08
N GLU A 19 6.00 6.40 0.71
CA GLU A 19 4.92 5.46 0.99
C GLU A 19 5.15 4.10 0.32
N ILE A 20 5.57 4.11 -0.95
CA ILE A 20 5.93 2.89 -1.69
C ILE A 20 7.04 2.13 -0.97
N LYS A 21 8.15 2.81 -0.65
CA LYS A 21 9.28 2.20 0.07
C LYS A 21 8.88 1.65 1.43
N LEU A 22 8.06 2.39 2.17
CA LEU A 22 7.57 1.96 3.49
C LEU A 22 6.66 0.73 3.37
N LEU A 23 5.75 0.72 2.39
CA LEU A 23 4.88 -0.42 2.13
C LEU A 23 5.66 -1.67 1.74
N ASP A 24 6.73 -1.53 0.95
CA ASP A 24 7.61 -2.65 0.58
C ASP A 24 8.38 -3.20 1.78
N GLN A 25 8.77 -2.33 2.72
CA GLN A 25 9.43 -2.76 3.97
C GLN A 25 8.47 -3.45 4.93
N LEU A 26 7.22 -2.95 5.04
CA LEU A 26 6.22 -3.47 5.99
C LEU A 26 5.55 -4.76 5.48
N ILE A 27 5.26 -4.84 4.19
CA ILE A 27 4.52 -5.95 3.58
C ILE A 27 5.44 -6.68 2.60
N LYS A 28 6.18 -7.65 3.14
CA LYS A 28 6.93 -8.60 2.32
C LYS A 28 5.96 -9.41 1.48
N THR A 29 6.08 -9.25 0.18
CA THR A 29 5.21 -9.87 -0.81
C THR A 29 5.99 -11.01 -1.48
N LYS A 30 5.33 -12.06 -1.98
CA LYS A 30 6.07 -13.13 -2.70
C LYS A 30 6.69 -12.53 -3.97
N LEU A 31 7.89 -13.00 -4.35
CA LEU A 31 8.63 -12.58 -5.56
C LEU A 31 7.79 -12.54 -6.86
N GLN A 32 6.73 -13.34 -6.97
CA GLN A 32 5.81 -13.32 -8.12
C GLN A 32 4.85 -12.12 -8.11
N GLU A 33 4.45 -11.63 -6.95
CA GLU A 33 3.58 -10.46 -6.77
C GLU A 33 4.40 -9.16 -6.79
N GLU A 34 5.70 -9.20 -6.49
CA GLU A 34 6.64 -8.07 -6.67
C GLU A 34 6.80 -7.68 -8.14
N LYS A 35 6.55 -8.61 -9.07
CA LYS A 35 6.76 -8.40 -10.51
C LYS A 35 5.71 -7.49 -11.15
N THR A 36 4.65 -7.14 -10.44
CA THR A 36 3.58 -6.27 -10.94
C THR A 36 3.50 -5.04 -10.04
N GLU A 37 4.35 -4.05 -10.32
CA GLU A 37 4.28 -2.69 -9.75
C GLU A 37 3.03 -1.94 -10.25
N SER A 38 1.85 -2.52 -10.04
CA SER A 38 0.58 -1.92 -10.41
C SER A 38 -0.06 -1.22 -9.21
N LEU A 39 -0.88 -0.23 -9.50
CA LEU A 39 -1.69 0.48 -8.52
C LEU A 39 -2.56 -0.48 -7.71
N ALA A 40 -3.13 -1.51 -8.34
CA ALA A 40 -3.90 -2.53 -7.67
C ALA A 40 -3.10 -3.28 -6.59
N SER A 41 -1.85 -3.66 -6.89
CA SER A 41 -0.96 -4.34 -5.94
C SER A 41 -0.68 -3.48 -4.71
N TYR A 42 -0.42 -2.17 -4.89
CA TYR A 42 -0.16 -1.27 -3.77
C TYR A 42 -1.41 -0.94 -2.96
N LEU A 43 -2.59 -0.89 -3.57
CA LEU A 43 -3.85 -0.79 -2.84
C LEU A 43 -4.13 -2.05 -2.01
N ILE A 44 -3.78 -3.23 -2.50
CA ILE A 44 -3.85 -4.47 -1.71
C ILE A 44 -2.83 -4.42 -0.57
N LYS A 45 -1.58 -4.02 -0.80
CA LYS A 45 -0.58 -3.82 0.27
C LYS A 45 -1.10 -2.88 1.37
N THR A 46 -1.72 -1.78 0.96
CA THR A 46 -2.34 -0.82 1.89
C THR A 46 -3.46 -1.48 2.70
N ALA A 47 -4.37 -2.22 2.06
CA ALA A 47 -5.43 -2.93 2.78
C ALA A 47 -4.88 -3.98 3.76
N ARG A 48 -3.75 -4.64 3.42
CA ARG A 48 -3.10 -5.65 4.26
C ARG A 48 -2.55 -5.07 5.57
N LEU A 49 -2.22 -3.76 5.63
CA LEU A 49 -1.88 -3.08 6.89
C LEU A 49 -3.03 -3.12 7.92
N GLY A 50 -4.27 -3.26 7.44
CA GLY A 50 -5.49 -3.36 8.23
C GLY A 50 -5.95 -4.79 8.52
N GLY A 51 -5.16 -5.80 8.15
CA GLY A 51 -5.54 -7.21 8.30
C GLY A 51 -6.37 -7.78 7.15
N TYR A 52 -6.48 -7.08 6.02
CA TYR A 52 -7.01 -7.69 4.80
C TYR A 52 -6.10 -8.85 4.39
N LEU A 53 -6.67 -10.04 4.17
CA LEU A 53 -5.88 -11.26 3.94
C LEU A 53 -5.49 -11.46 2.48
N ALA A 54 -6.19 -10.78 1.55
CA ALA A 54 -5.97 -10.88 0.11
C ALA A 54 -5.99 -12.33 -0.42
N ARG A 55 -6.96 -13.15 0.02
CA ARG A 55 -7.14 -14.50 -0.54
C ARG A 55 -7.67 -14.40 -1.96
N LYS A 56 -7.39 -15.42 -2.78
CA LYS A 56 -7.78 -15.47 -4.21
C LYS A 56 -9.28 -15.27 -4.46
N SER A 57 -10.12 -15.58 -3.46
CA SER A 57 -11.58 -15.43 -3.55
C SER A 57 -12.13 -14.27 -2.72
N ASP A 58 -11.27 -13.48 -2.07
CA ASP A 58 -11.73 -12.32 -1.30
C ASP A 58 -12.20 -11.24 -2.29
N PRO A 59 -13.35 -10.58 -2.01
CA PRO A 59 -13.78 -9.44 -2.81
C PRO A 59 -12.78 -8.29 -2.65
N PRO A 60 -12.59 -7.46 -3.68
CA PRO A 60 -11.65 -6.34 -3.62
C PRO A 60 -11.96 -5.44 -2.42
N PRO A 61 -10.93 -4.88 -1.75
CA PRO A 61 -11.12 -4.07 -0.56
C PRO A 61 -12.01 -2.86 -0.88
N GLY A 62 -13.01 -2.66 -0.02
CA GLY A 62 -13.93 -1.53 -0.13
C GLY A 62 -13.22 -0.19 0.08
N PHE A 63 -13.79 0.88 -0.47
CA PHE A 63 -13.22 2.23 -0.39
C PHE A 63 -12.95 2.68 1.06
N ILE A 64 -13.87 2.38 2.00
CA ILE A 64 -13.71 2.74 3.42
C ILE A 64 -12.49 2.06 4.04
N VAL A 65 -12.26 0.79 3.70
CA VAL A 65 -11.09 0.03 4.19
C VAL A 65 -9.83 0.66 3.62
N ILE A 66 -9.79 0.92 2.31
CA ILE A 66 -8.65 1.58 1.66
C ILE A 66 -8.36 2.94 2.32
N TRP A 67 -9.37 3.78 2.52
CA TRP A 67 -9.19 5.11 3.10
C TRP A 67 -8.69 5.06 4.54
N ARG A 68 -9.28 4.18 5.37
CA ARG A 68 -8.86 4.00 6.76
C ARG A 68 -7.40 3.53 6.84
N GLU A 69 -7.02 2.54 6.04
CA GLU A 69 -5.65 2.03 6.05
C GLU A 69 -4.65 3.03 5.43
N PHE A 70 -5.10 3.88 4.50
CA PHE A 70 -4.29 4.96 3.96
C PHE A 70 -3.95 6.02 5.03
N LEU A 71 -4.93 6.42 5.85
CA LEU A 71 -4.68 7.31 6.99
C LEU A 71 -3.70 6.69 8.00
N LYS A 72 -3.80 5.37 8.24
CA LYS A 72 -2.87 4.63 9.09
C LYS A 72 -1.46 4.59 8.49
N LEU A 73 -1.34 4.40 7.17
CA LEU A 73 -0.06 4.45 6.47
C LEU A 73 0.61 5.82 6.64
N ALA A 74 -0.15 6.91 6.51
CA ALA A 74 0.37 8.26 6.71
C ALA A 74 0.90 8.50 8.14
N ASP A 75 0.21 8.02 9.17
CA ASP A 75 0.69 8.10 10.57
C ASP A 75 1.99 7.31 10.78
N ILE A 76 2.07 6.09 10.24
CA ILE A 76 3.28 5.26 10.33
C ILE A 76 4.44 5.94 9.60
N LEU A 77 4.19 6.49 8.41
CA LEU A 77 5.22 7.21 7.65
C LEU A 77 5.74 8.42 8.43
N HIS A 78 4.85 9.21 9.03
CA HIS A 78 5.25 10.35 9.83
C HIS A 78 6.17 9.94 10.99
N ARG A 79 5.80 8.89 11.74
CA ARG A 79 6.62 8.34 12.83
C ARG A 79 7.96 7.79 12.34
N TYR A 80 7.96 7.09 11.21
CA TYR A 80 9.16 6.54 10.61
C TYR A 80 10.16 7.63 10.20
N LEU A 81 9.67 8.70 9.56
CA LEU A 81 10.49 9.84 9.16
C LEU A 81 11.04 10.60 10.35
N LEU A 82 10.24 10.79 11.41
CA LEU A 82 10.73 11.37 12.67
C LEU A 82 11.86 10.53 13.27
N GLY A 83 11.68 9.22 13.37
CA GLY A 83 12.73 8.31 13.86
C GLY A 83 13.99 8.35 13.02
N LYS A 84 13.87 8.44 11.69
CA LYS A 84 15.01 8.60 10.79
C LYS A 84 15.76 9.91 11.00
N ASN A 85 15.06 10.99 11.32
CA ASN A 85 15.69 12.30 11.52
C ASN A 85 16.35 12.43 12.92
N THR A 86 15.89 11.66 13.90
CA THR A 86 16.46 11.67 15.26
C THR A 86 17.63 10.72 15.45
N TYR A 87 17.73 9.66 14.65
CA TYR A 87 18.77 8.62 14.76
C TYR A 87 19.58 8.42 13.47
N GLY A 88 19.45 9.33 12.51
CA GLY A 88 20.12 9.30 11.20
C GLY A 88 21.37 10.14 11.14
#